data_AF-A0A3Q0RHU6-F1
#
_entry.id   AF-A0A3Q0RHU6-F1
#
_cell.length_a   1.000
_cell.length_b   1.000
_cell.length_c   1.000
_cell.angle_alpha   90.00
_cell.angle_beta   90.00
_cell.angle_gamma   90.00
#
_symmetry.space_group_name_H-M   'P 1'
#
loop_
_entity.id
_entity.type
_entity.pdbx_description
1 polymer ?
#
loop_
_entity_poly.entity_id
_entity_poly.type
_entity_poly.pdbx_seq_one_letter_code
_entity_poly.pdbx_strand_id
1 'polypeptide(L)'
;MVRAELLARLNDREYTNWLKAGRCLLILKDGLHPFTDRHMRAFHGDLLNQNALLRNQCQFSCKPRGNKLFSACRVCSEWQRVILRHHRQPDATVNWDNCFPPCWRTDHWEVAKAFMPRGQAKVKGADKFDAPALLNLINYCAYFSSVDPKLVREVIRYRNELMHSSEYRVTDEWMRHYWTTLKHFVRQFSHVPEMATVGKEIDEVSVTLLCVLCCVTAPLHFLAQMLAIDLSIYVSDLDQMDSGGLKDGLETDQASHKETGADEVSQWEAALLQEILQELLE
;
A
#
# COMPACT_ATOMS: atom_id res chain seq x y z
N MET A 1 2.32 36.40 -3.79
CA MET A 1 3.40 35.55 -4.31
C MET A 1 3.01 34.08 -4.22
N VAL A 2 2.64 33.62 -3.03
CA VAL A 2 2.24 32.23 -2.72
C VAL A 2 1.02 31.71 -3.51
N ARG A 3 -0.06 32.49 -3.64
CA ARG A 3 -1.24 32.10 -4.46
C ARG A 3 -0.93 31.94 -5.96
N ALA A 4 0.01 32.72 -6.48
CA ALA A 4 0.41 32.63 -7.88
C ALA A 4 1.26 31.39 -8.15
N GLU A 5 2.10 31.00 -7.19
CA GLU A 5 2.91 29.78 -7.24
C GLU A 5 2.03 28.51 -7.17
N LEU A 6 1.03 28.50 -6.29
CA LEU A 6 0.04 27.43 -6.25
C LEU A 6 -0.76 27.33 -7.55
N LEU A 7 -1.25 28.46 -8.08
CA LEU A 7 -1.93 28.49 -9.37
C LEU A 7 -1.03 27.99 -10.51
N ALA A 8 0.26 28.35 -10.49
CA ALA A 8 1.22 27.86 -11.48
C ALA A 8 1.38 26.34 -11.40
N ARG A 9 1.51 25.77 -10.19
CA ARG A 9 1.59 24.32 -9.98
C ARG A 9 0.31 23.59 -10.37
N LEU A 10 -0.85 24.16 -10.06
CA LEU A 10 -2.13 23.57 -10.41
C LEU A 10 -2.44 23.64 -11.92
N ASN A 11 -1.75 24.51 -12.66
CA ASN A 11 -1.75 24.52 -14.12
C ASN A 11 -0.58 23.73 -14.73
N ASP A 12 0.32 23.18 -13.90
CA ASP A 12 1.38 22.29 -14.34
C ASP A 12 0.77 20.92 -14.67
N ARG A 13 1.00 20.49 -15.91
CA ARG A 13 0.40 19.27 -16.45
C ARG A 13 0.96 18.02 -15.76
N GLU A 14 2.24 17.98 -15.45
CA GLU A 14 2.88 16.82 -14.84
C GLU A 14 2.53 16.69 -13.37
N TYR A 15 2.38 17.81 -12.67
CA TYR A 15 1.84 17.85 -11.32
C TYR A 15 0.37 17.41 -11.27
N THR A 16 -0.44 17.85 -12.23
CA THR A 16 -1.83 17.40 -12.35
C THR A 16 -1.92 15.89 -12.62
N ASN A 17 -1.02 15.34 -13.45
CA ASN A 17 -0.94 13.90 -13.67
C ASN A 17 -0.57 13.15 -12.38
N TRP A 18 0.35 13.69 -11.58
CA TRP A 18 0.71 13.10 -10.29
C TRP A 18 -0.49 13.05 -9.33
N LEU A 19 -1.27 14.14 -9.26
CA LEU A 19 -2.51 14.18 -8.47
C LEU A 19 -3.53 13.13 -8.96
N LYS A 20 -3.73 13.00 -10.27
CA LYS A 20 -4.62 12.00 -10.86
C LYS A 20 -4.18 10.58 -10.51
N ALA A 21 -2.88 10.29 -10.62
CA ALA A 21 -2.33 8.99 -10.29
C ALA A 21 -2.52 8.65 -8.81
N GLY A 22 -2.27 9.63 -7.92
CA GLY A 22 -2.54 9.50 -6.50
C GLY A 22 -4.01 9.20 -6.20
N ARG A 23 -4.93 9.90 -6.89
CA ARG A 23 -6.38 9.68 -6.74
C ARG A 23 -6.78 8.27 -7.14
N CYS A 24 -6.20 7.75 -8.22
CA CYS A 24 -6.44 6.38 -8.66
C CYS A 24 -6.02 5.36 -7.59
N LEU A 25 -4.92 5.59 -6.86
CA LEU A 25 -4.49 4.70 -5.77
C LEU A 25 -5.44 4.69 -4.59
N LEU A 26 -6.04 5.83 -4.24
CA LEU A 26 -7.05 5.90 -3.17
C LEU A 26 -8.33 5.17 -3.56
N ILE A 27 -8.83 5.41 -4.78
CA ILE A 27 -9.98 4.69 -5.32
C ILE A 27 -9.71 3.18 -5.33
N LEU A 28 -8.49 2.79 -5.73
CA LEU A 28 -8.07 1.39 -5.70
C LEU A 28 -8.05 0.82 -4.28
N LYS A 29 -7.51 1.55 -3.31
CA LYS A 29 -7.51 1.15 -1.89
C LYS A 29 -8.94 0.84 -1.43
N ASP A 30 -9.87 1.75 -1.67
CA ASP A 30 -11.26 1.64 -1.21
C ASP A 30 -11.95 0.42 -1.82
N GLY A 31 -11.62 0.08 -3.08
CA GLY A 31 -12.06 -1.15 -3.73
C GLY A 31 -11.44 -2.43 -3.18
N LEU A 32 -10.13 -2.41 -2.94
CA LEU A 32 -9.37 -3.57 -2.46
C LEU A 32 -9.71 -3.92 -1.00
N HIS A 33 -10.10 -2.95 -0.19
CA HIS A 33 -10.34 -3.16 1.24
C HIS A 33 -11.46 -4.19 1.52
N PRO A 34 -12.70 -4.05 1.01
CA PRO A 34 -13.74 -5.07 1.20
C PRO A 34 -13.36 -6.42 0.61
N PHE A 35 -12.68 -6.43 -0.54
CA PHE A 35 -12.21 -7.66 -1.17
C PHE A 35 -11.22 -8.41 -0.28
N THR A 36 -10.20 -7.73 0.21
CA THR A 36 -9.14 -8.32 1.05
C THR A 36 -9.66 -8.72 2.42
N ASP A 37 -10.55 -7.94 3.05
CA ASP A 37 -11.14 -8.29 4.35
C ASP A 37 -11.90 -9.62 4.29
N ARG A 38 -12.78 -9.76 3.29
CA ARG A 38 -13.58 -10.97 3.09
C ARG A 38 -12.70 -12.20 2.87
N HIS A 39 -11.68 -12.09 2.01
CA HIS A 39 -10.77 -13.20 1.74
C HIS A 39 -9.91 -13.54 2.95
N MET A 40 -9.38 -12.55 3.67
CA MET A 40 -8.57 -12.80 4.86
C MET A 40 -9.38 -13.40 6.01
N ARG A 41 -10.64 -13.00 6.17
CA ARG A 41 -11.54 -13.60 7.16
C ARG A 41 -11.86 -15.05 6.81
N ALA A 42 -12.10 -15.37 5.54
CA ALA A 42 -12.30 -16.74 5.07
C ALA A 42 -11.03 -17.59 5.27
N PHE A 43 -9.88 -17.10 4.81
CA PHE A 43 -8.59 -17.76 4.99
C PHE A 43 -8.28 -18.06 6.45
N HIS A 44 -8.48 -17.08 7.33
CA HIS A 44 -8.27 -17.24 8.77
C HIS A 44 -9.19 -18.31 9.37
N GLY A 45 -10.47 -18.30 9.00
CA GLY A 45 -11.44 -19.33 9.38
C GLY A 45 -11.01 -20.72 8.90
N ASP A 46 -10.56 -20.84 7.65
CA ASP A 46 -10.07 -22.10 7.07
C ASP A 46 -8.87 -22.64 7.85
N LEU A 47 -7.89 -21.79 8.16
CA LEU A 47 -6.71 -22.17 8.96
C LEU A 47 -7.12 -22.70 10.34
N LEU A 48 -8.01 -21.98 11.03
CA LEU A 48 -8.53 -22.40 12.34
C LEU A 48 -9.32 -23.70 12.26
N ASN A 49 -10.03 -23.95 11.16
CA ASN A 49 -10.81 -25.17 10.95
C ASN A 49 -9.94 -26.39 10.66
N GLN A 50 -8.85 -26.20 9.92
CA GLN A 50 -7.94 -27.28 9.52
C GLN A 50 -6.93 -27.65 10.61
N ASN A 51 -6.66 -26.74 11.56
CA ASN A 51 -5.62 -26.95 12.56
C ASN A 51 -6.08 -26.57 13.97
N ALA A 52 -6.39 -27.58 14.78
CA ALA A 52 -6.85 -27.41 16.15
C ALA A 52 -5.81 -26.70 17.06
N LEU A 53 -4.51 -26.79 16.77
CA LEU A 53 -3.46 -26.12 17.56
C LEU A 53 -3.55 -24.59 17.42
N LEU A 54 -3.94 -24.07 16.26
CA LEU A 54 -4.09 -22.64 16.00
C LEU A 54 -5.22 -22.01 16.82
N ARG A 55 -6.19 -22.83 17.27
CA ARG A 55 -7.27 -22.41 18.16
C ARG A 55 -6.83 -22.25 19.60
N ASN A 56 -5.60 -22.61 19.97
CA ASN A 56 -5.08 -22.40 21.32
C ASN A 56 -4.55 -20.96 21.47
N GLN A 57 -4.48 -20.48 22.72
CA GLN A 57 -3.93 -19.16 23.00
C GLN A 57 -2.40 -19.21 23.07
N CYS A 58 -1.74 -18.12 22.65
CA CYS A 58 -0.33 -17.90 22.97
C CYS A 58 -0.15 -17.75 24.48
N GLN A 59 0.64 -18.63 25.11
CA GLN A 59 0.80 -18.66 26.57
C GLN A 59 1.81 -17.62 27.08
N PHE A 60 2.78 -17.21 26.25
CA PHE A 60 3.93 -16.41 26.68
C PHE A 60 3.93 -14.99 26.12
N SER A 61 2.82 -14.57 25.50
CA SER A 61 2.72 -13.27 24.83
C SER A 61 3.90 -13.01 23.89
N CYS A 62 4.18 -13.98 23.01
CA CYS A 62 5.38 -13.97 22.16
C CYS A 62 5.47 -12.68 21.34
N LYS A 63 6.68 -12.11 21.27
CA LYS A 63 6.97 -10.90 20.50
C LYS A 63 8.05 -11.16 19.46
N PRO A 64 7.85 -10.74 18.21
CA PRO A 64 8.89 -10.68 17.20
C PRO A 64 10.04 -9.76 17.59
N ARG A 65 11.20 -9.96 16.95
CA ARG A 65 12.32 -9.02 16.94
C ARG A 65 12.90 -8.94 15.53
N GLY A 66 12.68 -7.82 14.85
CA GLY A 66 13.03 -7.65 13.45
C GLY A 66 12.31 -8.67 12.57
N ASN A 67 13.10 -9.34 11.74
CA ASN A 67 12.64 -10.37 10.82
C ASN A 67 12.69 -11.78 11.44
N LYS A 68 12.68 -11.89 12.77
CA LYS A 68 12.76 -13.18 13.45
C LYS A 68 11.74 -13.27 14.57
N LEU A 69 11.06 -14.42 14.64
CA LEU A 69 10.21 -14.81 15.75
C LEU A 69 10.99 -15.76 16.68
N PHE A 70 11.94 -15.21 17.44
CA PHE A 70 12.77 -16.01 18.34
C PHE A 70 11.96 -16.63 19.49
N SER A 71 12.30 -17.87 19.87
CA SER A 71 11.74 -18.55 21.07
C SER A 71 10.20 -18.59 21.09
N ALA A 72 9.58 -18.72 19.90
CA ALA A 72 8.13 -18.80 19.78
C ALA A 72 7.57 -20.02 20.55
N CYS A 73 6.46 -19.80 21.25
CA CYS A 73 5.73 -20.89 21.88
C CYS A 73 5.18 -21.85 20.82
N ARG A 74 4.83 -23.08 21.21
CA ARG A 74 4.31 -24.11 20.30
C ARG A 74 3.19 -23.59 19.37
N VAL A 75 2.28 -22.76 19.89
CA VAL A 75 1.17 -22.17 19.11
C VAL A 75 1.69 -21.14 18.11
N CYS A 76 2.55 -20.21 18.53
CA CYS A 76 3.12 -19.19 17.65
C CYS A 76 4.05 -19.77 16.59
N SER A 77 4.81 -20.83 16.90
CA SER A 77 5.63 -21.55 15.92
C SER A 77 4.75 -22.21 14.85
N GLU A 78 3.60 -22.75 15.25
CA GLU A 78 2.66 -23.35 14.29
C GLU A 78 2.00 -22.28 13.41
N TRP A 79 1.62 -21.13 13.98
CA TRP A 79 1.18 -19.98 13.20
C TRP A 79 2.23 -19.52 12.19
N GLN A 80 3.48 -19.36 12.62
CA GLN A 80 4.59 -18.99 11.75
C GLN A 80 4.73 -19.99 10.58
N ARG A 81 4.68 -21.29 10.87
CA ARG A 81 4.77 -22.36 9.88
C ARG A 81 3.63 -22.28 8.85
N VAL A 82 2.39 -22.07 9.27
CA VAL A 82 1.27 -21.99 8.32
C VAL A 82 1.31 -20.69 7.51
N ILE A 83 1.69 -19.56 8.11
CA ILE A 83 1.86 -18.28 7.40
C ILE A 83 2.91 -18.43 6.30
N LEU A 84 4.08 -18.99 6.62
CA LEU A 84 5.16 -19.23 5.65
C LEU A 84 4.74 -20.21 4.54
N ARG A 85 3.98 -21.26 4.88
CA ARG A 85 3.44 -22.20 3.88
C ARG A 85 2.52 -21.52 2.86
N HIS A 86 1.80 -20.48 3.28
CA HIS A 86 0.92 -19.69 2.42
C HIS A 86 1.61 -18.45 1.84
N HIS A 87 2.93 -18.32 1.98
CA HIS A 87 3.70 -17.29 1.31
C HIS A 87 4.08 -17.76 -0.10
N ARG A 88 3.83 -16.93 -1.13
CA ARG A 88 4.22 -17.23 -2.52
C ARG A 88 5.74 -17.29 -2.71
N GLN A 89 6.49 -16.69 -1.78
CA GLN A 89 7.94 -16.72 -1.74
C GLN A 89 8.41 -17.19 -0.35
N PRO A 90 8.47 -18.50 -0.07
CA PRO A 90 8.77 -19.02 1.27
C PRO A 90 10.13 -18.56 1.83
N ASP A 91 11.08 -18.26 0.94
CA ASP A 91 12.42 -17.78 1.29
C ASP A 91 12.50 -16.24 1.48
N ALA A 92 11.42 -15.52 1.18
CA ALA A 92 11.37 -14.08 1.36
C ALA A 92 11.39 -13.71 2.85
N THR A 93 12.02 -12.56 3.13
CA THR A 93 12.10 -12.04 4.48
C THR A 93 10.75 -11.52 4.94
N VAL A 94 10.15 -12.17 5.95
CA VAL A 94 8.91 -11.71 6.56
C VAL A 94 9.21 -10.65 7.63
N ASN A 95 8.50 -9.52 7.55
CA ASN A 95 8.55 -8.42 8.52
C ASN A 95 7.76 -8.77 9.79
N TRP A 96 8.25 -9.74 10.57
CA TRP A 96 7.51 -10.23 11.75
C TRP A 96 7.20 -9.14 12.76
N ASP A 97 8.02 -8.09 12.88
CA ASP A 97 7.74 -6.91 13.72
C ASP A 97 6.42 -6.19 13.42
N ASN A 98 5.83 -6.40 12.24
CA ASN A 98 4.49 -5.92 11.95
C ASN A 98 3.42 -6.63 12.78
N CYS A 99 3.67 -7.87 13.21
CA CYS A 99 2.67 -8.76 13.78
C CYS A 99 2.63 -8.70 15.30
N PHE A 100 1.45 -8.95 15.87
CA PHE A 100 1.31 -9.30 17.27
C PHE A 100 0.81 -10.76 17.42
N PRO A 101 1.72 -11.74 17.57
CA PRO A 101 1.39 -13.17 17.60
C PRO A 101 0.27 -13.60 18.55
N PRO A 102 0.09 -13.01 19.74
CA PRO A 102 -1.03 -13.36 20.62
C PRO A 102 -2.41 -13.12 20.00
N CYS A 103 -2.52 -12.23 19.01
CA CYS A 103 -3.76 -11.93 18.32
C CYS A 103 -4.02 -12.78 17.06
N TRP A 104 -3.06 -13.56 16.56
CA TRP A 104 -3.25 -14.37 15.34
C TRP A 104 -4.45 -15.32 15.42
N ARG A 105 -4.80 -15.79 16.62
CA ARG A 105 -6.00 -16.64 16.82
C ARG A 105 -7.31 -15.90 16.53
N THR A 106 -7.39 -14.61 16.83
CA THR A 106 -8.67 -13.88 16.91
C THR A 106 -8.80 -12.77 15.88
N ASP A 107 -7.70 -12.36 15.26
CA ASP A 107 -7.65 -11.25 14.33
C ASP A 107 -7.00 -11.67 13.01
N HIS A 108 -7.80 -11.72 11.94
CA HIS A 108 -7.33 -12.07 10.60
C HIS A 108 -6.39 -11.02 10.01
N TRP A 109 -6.48 -9.76 10.42
CA TRP A 109 -5.55 -8.72 9.97
C TRP A 109 -4.18 -8.83 10.61
N GLU A 110 -4.08 -9.35 11.84
CA GLU A 110 -2.77 -9.64 12.43
C GLU A 110 -2.03 -10.76 11.70
N VAL A 111 -2.77 -11.69 11.08
CA VAL A 111 -2.19 -12.68 10.16
C VAL A 111 -1.80 -12.01 8.83
N ALA A 112 -2.64 -11.12 8.31
CA ALA A 112 -2.39 -10.39 7.06
C ALA A 112 -1.08 -9.58 7.09
N LYS A 113 -0.75 -8.97 8.23
CA LYS A 113 0.46 -8.15 8.42
C LYS A 113 1.78 -8.86 8.13
N ALA A 114 1.81 -10.20 8.18
CA ALA A 114 2.99 -10.99 7.82
C ALA A 114 3.27 -10.98 6.31
N PHE A 115 2.29 -10.62 5.48
CA PHE A 115 2.43 -10.50 4.01
C PHE A 115 2.60 -9.05 3.54
N MET A 116 2.72 -8.12 4.48
CA MET A 116 2.76 -6.68 4.21
C MET A 116 4.19 -6.13 4.33
N PRO A 117 4.48 -4.98 3.71
CA PRO A 117 5.78 -4.34 3.84
C PRO A 117 5.98 -3.86 5.29
N ARG A 118 7.20 -3.45 5.64
CA ARG A 118 7.52 -2.94 6.98
C ARG A 118 6.65 -1.71 7.31
N GLY A 119 6.38 -1.50 8.60
CA GLY A 119 5.70 -0.30 9.11
C GLY A 119 4.27 -0.54 9.62
N GLN A 120 3.74 -1.76 9.50
CA GLN A 120 2.33 -2.05 9.79
C GLN A 120 2.03 -2.38 11.26
N ALA A 121 3.05 -2.35 12.13
CA ALA A 121 2.94 -2.73 13.54
C ALA A 121 1.89 -1.91 14.31
N LYS A 122 1.82 -0.59 14.03
CA LYS A 122 0.93 0.34 14.76
C LYS A 122 -0.46 0.46 14.14
N VAL A 123 -0.70 -0.14 12.97
CA VAL A 123 -2.00 -0.05 12.29
C VAL A 123 -3.03 -0.86 13.06
N LYS A 124 -4.00 -0.16 13.65
CA LYS A 124 -5.11 -0.72 14.43
C LYS A 124 -6.41 -0.43 13.69
N GLY A 125 -6.90 -1.42 12.95
CA GLY A 125 -8.11 -1.33 12.14
C GLY A 125 -7.86 -1.72 10.70
N ALA A 126 -8.73 -2.59 10.18
CA ALA A 126 -8.72 -3.07 8.79
C ALA A 126 -8.73 -1.92 7.77
N ASP A 127 -9.49 -0.87 8.05
CA ASP A 127 -9.79 0.30 7.22
C ASP A 127 -8.59 1.25 7.04
N LYS A 128 -7.56 1.07 7.87
CA LYS A 128 -6.39 1.97 7.92
C LYS A 128 -5.20 1.48 7.11
N PHE A 129 -5.27 0.29 6.50
CA PHE A 129 -4.25 -0.15 5.57
C PHE A 129 -4.31 0.68 4.29
N ASP A 130 -3.15 1.09 3.80
CA ASP A 130 -3.02 1.83 2.55
C ASP A 130 -2.99 0.87 1.34
N ALA A 131 -3.10 1.43 0.12
CA ALA A 131 -3.02 0.62 -1.10
C ALA A 131 -1.75 -0.27 -1.16
N PRO A 132 -0.55 0.22 -0.82
CA PRO A 132 0.66 -0.59 -0.74
C PRO A 132 0.54 -1.83 0.15
N ALA A 133 0.01 -1.69 1.36
CA ALA A 133 -0.17 -2.82 2.27
C ALA A 133 -1.12 -3.87 1.68
N LEU A 134 -2.24 -3.45 1.11
CA LEU A 134 -3.23 -4.34 0.48
C LEU A 134 -2.68 -5.03 -0.78
N LEU A 135 -1.94 -4.30 -1.63
CA LEU A 135 -1.31 -4.85 -2.83
C LEU A 135 -0.24 -5.89 -2.46
N ASN A 136 0.59 -5.61 -1.44
CA ASN A 136 1.60 -6.57 -0.99
C ASN A 136 0.97 -7.82 -0.38
N LEU A 137 -0.11 -7.66 0.40
CA LEU A 137 -0.89 -8.80 0.90
C LEU A 137 -1.33 -9.72 -0.25
N ILE A 138 -1.91 -9.13 -1.31
CA ILE A 138 -2.35 -9.87 -2.50
C ILE A 138 -1.17 -10.48 -3.24
N ASN A 139 -0.02 -9.79 -3.32
CA ASN A 139 1.17 -10.28 -4.00
C ASN A 139 1.79 -11.48 -3.28
N TYR A 140 1.90 -11.45 -1.96
CA TYR A 140 2.66 -12.43 -1.19
C TYR A 140 1.82 -13.57 -0.62
N CYS A 141 0.54 -13.37 -0.35
CA CYS A 141 -0.31 -14.43 0.18
C CYS A 141 -0.87 -15.32 -0.95
N ALA A 142 -0.54 -16.61 -0.90
CA ALA A 142 -0.96 -17.60 -1.89
C ALA A 142 -2.48 -17.86 -1.89
N TYR A 143 -3.21 -17.45 -0.85
CA TYR A 143 -4.68 -17.56 -0.80
C TYR A 143 -5.37 -16.70 -1.87
N PHE A 144 -4.72 -15.62 -2.33
CA PHE A 144 -5.23 -14.77 -3.42
C PHE A 144 -4.89 -15.33 -4.82
N SER A 145 -4.92 -16.65 -5.00
CA SER A 145 -4.47 -17.32 -6.24
C SER A 145 -5.24 -16.93 -7.51
N SER A 146 -6.41 -16.31 -7.38
CA SER A 146 -7.21 -15.78 -8.49
C SER A 146 -6.66 -14.48 -9.08
N VAL A 147 -5.74 -13.80 -8.39
CA VAL A 147 -5.12 -12.54 -8.83
C VAL A 147 -3.71 -12.83 -9.32
N ASP A 148 -3.42 -12.44 -10.58
CA ASP A 148 -2.09 -12.52 -11.19
C ASP A 148 -1.11 -11.59 -10.47
N PRO A 149 -0.09 -12.16 -9.78
CA PRO A 149 0.89 -11.37 -9.05
C PRO A 149 1.78 -10.50 -9.96
N LYS A 150 1.90 -10.81 -11.25
CA LYS A 150 2.67 -9.94 -12.17
C LYS A 150 2.05 -8.56 -12.28
N LEU A 151 0.74 -8.51 -12.49
CA LEU A 151 -0.01 -7.26 -12.58
C LEU A 151 -0.05 -6.52 -11.23
N VAL A 152 -0.10 -7.25 -10.10
CA VAL A 152 0.02 -6.63 -8.77
C VAL A 152 1.38 -5.92 -8.61
N ARG A 153 2.48 -6.60 -9.00
CA ARG A 153 3.83 -6.02 -8.92
C ARG A 153 3.99 -4.80 -9.82
N GLU A 154 3.41 -4.79 -11.01
CA GLU A 154 3.43 -3.61 -11.88
C GLU A 154 2.74 -2.40 -11.23
N VAL A 155 1.58 -2.61 -10.59
CA VAL A 155 0.89 -1.53 -9.83
C VAL A 155 1.73 -1.07 -8.64
N ILE A 156 2.38 -1.98 -7.91
CA ILE A 156 3.31 -1.64 -6.82
C ILE A 156 4.49 -0.81 -7.36
N ARG A 157 5.06 -1.18 -8.51
CA ARG A 157 6.16 -0.45 -9.15
C ARG A 157 5.75 0.99 -9.44
N TYR A 158 4.62 1.19 -10.13
CA TYR A 158 4.13 2.55 -10.41
C TYR A 158 3.79 3.34 -9.15
N ARG A 159 3.27 2.69 -8.10
CA ARG A 159 3.08 3.35 -6.80
C ARG A 159 4.41 3.89 -6.28
N ASN A 160 5.45 3.05 -6.26
CA ASN A 160 6.75 3.45 -5.76
C ASN A 160 7.35 4.59 -6.62
N GLU A 161 7.30 4.47 -7.94
CA GLU A 161 7.72 5.54 -8.87
C GLU A 161 6.99 6.86 -8.61
N LEU A 162 5.67 6.81 -8.38
CA LEU A 162 4.84 7.97 -8.07
C LEU A 162 5.28 8.66 -6.77
N MET A 163 5.49 7.89 -5.70
CA MET A 163 5.90 8.42 -4.39
C MET A 163 7.32 8.99 -4.40
N HIS A 164 8.18 8.52 -5.30
CA HIS A 164 9.56 8.98 -5.46
C HIS A 164 9.76 9.95 -6.64
N SER A 165 8.68 10.39 -7.27
CA SER A 165 8.76 11.37 -8.36
C SER A 165 9.29 12.72 -7.86
N SER A 166 10.29 13.26 -8.55
CA SER A 166 10.86 14.57 -8.23
C SER A 166 9.82 15.68 -8.42
N GLU A 167 9.72 16.58 -7.45
CA GLU A 167 8.79 17.72 -7.48
C GLU A 167 7.31 17.32 -7.70
N TYR A 168 6.95 16.06 -7.40
CA TYR A 168 5.59 15.55 -7.58
C TYR A 168 5.11 15.65 -9.03
N ARG A 169 5.99 15.36 -10.00
CA ARG A 169 5.69 15.43 -11.43
C ARG A 169 5.79 14.06 -12.10
N VAL A 170 4.82 13.74 -12.94
CA VAL A 170 4.88 12.58 -13.84
C VAL A 170 4.41 12.94 -15.25
N THR A 171 5.12 12.41 -16.25
CA THR A 171 4.85 12.71 -17.65
C THR A 171 3.53 12.10 -18.14
N ASP A 172 3.00 12.59 -19.26
CA ASP A 172 1.80 12.00 -19.88
C ASP A 172 2.02 10.56 -20.33
N GLU A 173 3.24 10.24 -20.79
CA GLU A 173 3.61 8.89 -21.19
C GLU A 173 3.57 7.95 -19.99
N TRP A 174 4.18 8.35 -18.88
CA TRP A 174 4.12 7.62 -17.62
C TRP A 174 2.67 7.40 -17.18
N MET A 175 1.84 8.46 -17.19
CA MET A 175 0.44 8.38 -16.78
C MET A 175 -0.36 7.41 -17.67
N ARG A 176 -0.10 7.38 -18.99
CA ARG A 176 -0.75 6.44 -19.92
C ARG A 176 -0.40 4.99 -19.59
N HIS A 177 0.86 4.71 -19.27
CA HIS A 177 1.29 3.36 -18.91
C HIS A 177 0.76 2.93 -17.55
N TYR A 178 0.82 3.81 -16.55
CA TYR A 178 0.21 3.59 -15.24
C TYR A 178 -1.27 3.26 -15.36
N TRP A 179 -2.01 4.08 -16.12
CA TRP A 179 -3.43 3.89 -16.38
C TRP A 179 -3.76 2.55 -17.03
N THR A 180 -3.02 2.20 -18.08
CA THR A 180 -3.19 0.93 -18.80
C THR A 180 -2.96 -0.25 -17.85
N THR A 181 -1.89 -0.18 -17.06
CA THR A 181 -1.55 -1.19 -16.04
C THR A 181 -2.66 -1.33 -15.00
N LEU A 182 -3.16 -0.20 -14.48
CA LEU A 182 -4.23 -0.19 -13.49
C LEU A 182 -5.53 -0.79 -14.05
N LYS A 183 -5.88 -0.50 -15.29
CA LYS A 183 -7.03 -1.13 -15.96
C LYS A 183 -6.87 -2.63 -16.10
N HIS A 184 -5.68 -3.10 -16.48
CA HIS A 184 -5.42 -4.54 -16.55
C HIS A 184 -5.53 -5.20 -15.18
N PHE A 185 -5.04 -4.55 -14.12
CA PHE A 185 -5.17 -5.02 -12.76
C PHE A 185 -6.65 -5.08 -12.32
N VAL A 186 -7.41 -3.99 -12.45
CA VAL A 186 -8.82 -3.92 -12.02
C VAL A 186 -9.70 -4.95 -12.75
N ARG A 187 -9.42 -5.23 -14.03
CA ARG A 187 -10.15 -6.25 -14.82
C ARG A 187 -10.11 -7.66 -14.23
N GLN A 188 -9.08 -8.00 -13.46
CA GLN A 188 -9.00 -9.30 -12.77
C GLN A 188 -10.12 -9.48 -11.75
N PHE A 189 -10.68 -8.38 -11.25
CA PHE A 189 -11.74 -8.35 -10.26
C PHE A 189 -13.12 -8.16 -10.90
N SER A 190 -13.29 -8.46 -12.19
CA SER A 190 -14.59 -8.35 -12.89
C SER A 190 -15.73 -9.14 -12.24
N HIS A 191 -15.41 -10.17 -11.45
CA HIS A 191 -16.35 -10.96 -10.68
C HIS A 191 -16.65 -10.40 -9.28
N VAL A 192 -15.98 -9.32 -8.87
CA VAL A 192 -16.09 -8.69 -7.55
C VAL A 192 -16.94 -7.42 -7.67
N PRO A 193 -18.15 -7.38 -7.11
CA PRO A 193 -19.06 -6.24 -7.24
C PRO A 193 -18.44 -4.91 -6.80
N GLU A 194 -17.68 -4.91 -5.70
CA GLU A 194 -17.06 -3.71 -5.14
C GLU A 194 -15.99 -3.12 -6.08
N MET A 195 -15.36 -3.94 -6.92
CA MET A 195 -14.35 -3.51 -7.90
C MET A 195 -14.96 -3.02 -9.22
N ALA A 196 -16.26 -3.25 -9.46
CA ALA A 196 -16.93 -2.76 -10.66
C ALA A 196 -17.08 -1.22 -10.64
N THR A 197 -17.32 -0.63 -9.46
CA THR A 197 -17.41 0.82 -9.28
C THR A 197 -16.03 1.47 -9.40
N VAL A 198 -15.00 0.84 -8.85
CA VAL A 198 -13.59 1.28 -8.89
C VAL A 198 -13.12 1.51 -10.32
N GLY A 199 -13.42 0.59 -11.25
CA GLY A 199 -13.04 0.75 -12.65
C GLY A 199 -13.66 1.98 -13.30
N LYS A 200 -14.93 2.30 -12.98
CA LYS A 200 -15.63 3.48 -13.49
C LYS A 200 -15.09 4.77 -12.89
N GLU A 201 -14.87 4.80 -11.58
CA GLU A 201 -14.32 5.97 -10.88
C GLU A 201 -12.90 6.28 -11.36
N ILE A 202 -12.08 5.23 -11.58
CA ILE A 202 -10.78 5.38 -12.21
C ILE A 202 -10.99 6.05 -13.58
N ASP A 203 -11.81 5.48 -14.47
CA ASP A 203 -12.16 6.02 -15.80
C ASP A 203 -12.52 7.52 -15.78
N GLU A 204 -13.34 7.94 -14.83
CA GLU A 204 -13.76 9.32 -14.64
C GLU A 204 -12.58 10.25 -14.27
N VAL A 205 -11.61 9.79 -13.48
CA VAL A 205 -10.40 10.58 -13.13
C VAL A 205 -9.53 10.88 -14.36
N SER A 206 -9.49 9.99 -15.36
CA SER A 206 -8.72 10.27 -16.60
C SER A 206 -9.38 11.32 -17.47
N VAL A 207 -10.71 11.27 -17.59
CA VAL A 207 -11.47 12.15 -18.48
C VAL A 207 -11.66 13.53 -17.86
N THR A 208 -11.76 13.58 -16.53
CA THR A 208 -11.84 14.83 -15.79
C THR A 208 -10.46 15.49 -15.84
N LEU A 209 -10.30 16.52 -16.67
CA LEU A 209 -9.45 17.64 -16.28
C LEU A 209 -9.91 17.95 -14.88
N LEU A 210 -9.07 17.73 -13.87
CA LEU A 210 -9.21 18.40 -12.59
C LEU A 210 -9.31 19.86 -12.98
N CYS A 211 -10.55 20.35 -13.12
CA CYS A 211 -10.83 21.74 -13.23
C CYS A 211 -10.53 22.19 -11.82
N VAL A 212 -9.26 22.54 -11.60
CA VAL A 212 -8.76 22.96 -10.31
C VAL A 212 -9.54 24.19 -9.78
N LEU A 213 -10.38 24.78 -10.64
CA LEU A 213 -11.35 25.82 -10.36
C LEU A 213 -12.75 25.34 -9.90
N CYS A 214 -13.17 24.07 -10.07
CA CYS A 214 -14.53 23.62 -9.72
C CYS A 214 -14.67 22.83 -8.40
N CYS A 215 -13.58 22.38 -7.77
CA CYS A 215 -13.68 21.60 -6.54
C CYS A 215 -12.86 22.25 -5.44
N VAL A 216 -13.33 23.38 -4.93
CA VAL A 216 -12.74 24.09 -3.80
C VAL A 216 -13.29 23.53 -2.48
N THR A 217 -13.42 22.21 -2.34
CA THR A 217 -13.81 21.56 -1.06
C THR A 217 -13.17 20.18 -0.84
N ALA A 218 -12.93 19.41 -1.91
CA ALA A 218 -12.31 18.09 -1.88
C ALA A 218 -10.75 17.99 -1.87
N PRO A 219 -9.95 18.98 -2.33
CA PRO A 219 -8.50 18.82 -2.52
C PRO A 219 -7.69 18.68 -1.22
N LEU A 220 -8.17 19.23 -0.11
CA LEU A 220 -7.40 19.28 1.15
C LEU A 220 -7.35 17.95 1.88
N HIS A 221 -8.50 17.29 1.98
CA HIS A 221 -8.55 15.93 2.51
C HIS A 221 -7.78 14.97 1.60
N PHE A 222 -7.83 15.22 0.29
CA PHE A 222 -7.13 14.43 -0.72
C PHE A 222 -5.61 14.59 -0.63
N LEU A 223 -5.09 15.81 -0.55
CA LEU A 223 -3.66 16.06 -0.36
C LEU A 223 -3.18 15.61 1.00
N ALA A 224 -3.93 15.86 2.08
CA ALA A 224 -3.60 15.32 3.39
C ALA A 224 -3.58 13.77 3.40
N GLN A 225 -4.49 13.10 2.69
CA GLN A 225 -4.45 11.64 2.53
C GLN A 225 -3.26 11.19 1.69
N MET A 226 -2.95 11.86 0.59
CA MET A 226 -1.80 11.55 -0.28
C MET A 226 -0.47 11.78 0.43
N LEU A 227 -0.38 12.80 1.28
CA LEU A 227 0.78 13.11 2.12
C LEU A 227 0.85 12.24 3.38
N ALA A 228 -0.29 11.67 3.81
CA ALA A 228 -0.36 10.65 4.86
C ALA A 228 -0.17 9.21 4.34
N ILE A 229 -0.07 9.00 3.02
CA ILE A 229 0.47 7.75 2.48
C ILE A 229 1.92 7.71 2.95
N ASP A 230 2.23 6.72 3.77
CA ASP A 230 3.52 6.62 4.44
C ASP A 230 4.65 6.49 3.40
N LEU A 231 5.32 7.63 3.14
CA LEU A 231 6.48 7.79 2.27
C LEU A 231 7.67 6.93 2.73
N SER A 232 7.63 6.39 3.96
CA SER A 232 8.69 5.55 4.52
C SER A 232 8.64 4.08 4.08
N ILE A 233 7.56 3.65 3.40
CA ILE A 233 7.41 2.26 2.95
C ILE A 233 8.09 2.07 1.59
N TYR A 234 9.43 2.11 1.61
CA TYR A 234 10.29 1.69 0.52
C TYR A 234 10.24 0.16 0.38
N VAL A 235 9.99 -0.32 -0.84
CA VAL A 235 10.01 -1.76 -1.17
C VAL A 235 11.14 -1.96 -2.18
N SER A 236 12.34 -2.25 -1.67
CA SER A 236 13.57 -2.46 -2.46
C SER A 236 13.62 -3.80 -3.19
N ASP A 237 12.84 -4.79 -2.77
CA ASP A 237 13.15 -6.19 -3.09
C ASP A 237 12.51 -6.68 -4.40
N LEU A 238 12.24 -5.79 -5.36
CA LEU A 238 11.62 -6.15 -6.64
C LEU A 238 12.61 -6.38 -7.80
N ASP A 239 13.89 -5.98 -7.66
CA ASP A 239 14.82 -5.95 -8.80
C ASP A 239 15.74 -7.17 -8.95
N GLN A 240 15.69 -8.15 -8.04
CA GLN A 240 16.57 -9.31 -8.15
C GLN A 240 15.80 -10.57 -8.54
N MET A 241 15.31 -10.65 -9.79
CA MET A 241 14.96 -11.93 -10.42
C MET A 241 14.76 -11.81 -11.95
N ASP A 242 15.88 -11.68 -12.68
CA ASP A 242 16.11 -12.36 -13.96
C ASP A 242 17.60 -12.25 -14.34
N SER A 243 18.46 -13.02 -13.68
CA SER A 243 19.83 -13.33 -14.14
C SER A 243 20.42 -14.45 -13.27
N GLY A 244 20.75 -15.58 -13.89
CA GLY A 244 21.49 -16.64 -13.22
C GLY A 244 22.95 -16.25 -12.99
N GLY A 245 23.53 -16.76 -11.90
CA GLY A 245 24.98 -16.98 -11.79
C GLY A 245 25.75 -16.11 -10.79
N LEU A 246 26.24 -16.79 -9.75
CA LEU A 246 27.48 -16.57 -8.98
C LEU A 246 27.80 -15.24 -8.25
N LYS A 247 27.86 -15.42 -6.91
CA LYS A 247 28.93 -15.06 -5.94
C LYS A 247 29.15 -13.62 -5.46
N ASP A 248 29.21 -13.59 -4.12
CA ASP A 248 30.08 -12.83 -3.20
C ASP A 248 30.01 -11.30 -3.13
N GLY A 249 30.01 -10.80 -1.89
CA GLY A 249 30.57 -9.49 -1.55
C GLY A 249 29.72 -8.67 -0.60
N LEU A 250 30.25 -8.44 0.60
CA LEU A 250 29.87 -7.38 1.54
C LEU A 250 29.55 -6.03 0.87
N GLU A 251 28.56 -5.30 1.38
CA GLU A 251 28.76 -4.05 2.14
C GLU A 251 27.41 -3.54 2.65
N THR A 252 27.35 -3.21 3.95
CA THR A 252 26.17 -2.69 4.63
C THR A 252 26.41 -1.21 4.89
N ASP A 253 25.98 -0.35 3.98
CA ASP A 253 26.04 1.09 4.21
C ASP A 253 24.73 1.58 4.83
N GLN A 254 24.86 2.01 6.08
CA GLN A 254 23.88 2.80 6.81
C GLN A 254 23.80 4.19 6.15
N ALA A 255 22.84 4.38 5.24
CA ALA A 255 22.46 5.72 4.80
C ALA A 255 21.54 6.35 5.86
N SER A 256 22.01 7.44 6.46
CA SER A 256 21.27 8.22 7.43
C SER A 256 20.00 8.81 6.82
N HIS A 257 18.90 8.66 7.56
CA HIS A 257 17.63 9.35 7.34
C HIS A 257 17.89 10.85 7.14
N LYS A 258 17.60 11.35 5.94
CA LYS A 258 17.37 12.77 5.67
C LYS A 258 15.86 13.01 5.56
N GLU A 259 15.16 12.72 6.64
CA GLU A 259 13.83 13.27 6.92
C GLU A 259 14.05 14.74 7.27
N THR A 260 13.65 15.68 6.42
CA THR A 260 13.47 17.11 6.82
C THR A 260 12.91 17.99 5.71
N GLY A 261 12.97 17.60 4.42
CA GLY A 261 12.54 18.49 3.33
C GLY A 261 11.11 18.29 2.83
N ALA A 262 10.68 17.03 2.67
CA ALA A 262 9.41 16.73 2.02
C ALA A 262 8.17 16.96 2.92
N ASP A 263 8.30 16.68 4.22
CA ASP A 263 7.19 16.81 5.17
C ASP A 263 6.81 18.29 5.44
N GLU A 264 7.79 19.20 5.45
CA GLU A 264 7.54 20.63 5.66
C GLU A 264 6.86 21.30 4.46
N VAL A 265 7.28 20.95 3.24
CA VAL A 265 6.66 21.44 1.98
C VAL A 265 5.21 20.95 1.87
N SER A 266 4.97 19.69 2.24
CA SER A 266 3.67 19.03 2.22
C SER A 266 2.68 19.67 3.20
N GLN A 267 3.11 19.99 4.41
CA GLN A 267 2.26 20.62 5.43
C GLN A 267 1.93 22.08 5.09
N TRP A 268 2.89 22.82 4.53
CA TRP A 268 2.67 24.21 4.11
C TRP A 268 1.71 24.31 2.91
N GLU A 269 1.86 23.44 1.92
CA GLU A 269 0.93 23.37 0.77
C GLU A 269 -0.50 23.04 1.21
N ALA A 270 -0.66 22.10 2.14
CA ALA A 270 -1.96 21.76 2.70
C ALA A 270 -2.59 22.94 3.46
N ALA A 271 -1.82 23.66 4.28
CA ALA A 271 -2.32 24.84 5.01
C ALA A 271 -2.74 25.96 4.06
N LEU A 272 -1.93 26.25 3.04
CA LEU A 272 -2.22 27.29 2.06
C LEU A 272 -3.46 26.98 1.21
N LEU A 273 -3.60 25.73 0.79
CA LEU A 273 -4.80 25.28 0.08
C LEU A 273 -6.04 25.47 0.96
N GLN A 274 -5.91 25.37 2.29
CA GLN A 274 -7.01 25.54 3.24
C GLN A 274 -7.42 27.00 3.38
N GLU A 275 -6.45 27.90 3.41
CA GLU A 275 -6.70 29.34 3.40
C GLU A 275 -7.40 29.79 2.12
N ILE A 276 -6.93 29.34 0.95
CA ILE A 276 -7.55 29.68 -0.36
C ILE A 276 -8.95 29.10 -0.48
N LEU A 277 -9.19 27.93 0.10
CA LEU A 277 -10.50 27.29 0.13
C LEU A 277 -11.50 28.12 0.93
N GLN A 278 -11.05 28.64 2.06
CA GLN A 278 -11.87 29.42 2.97
C GLN A 278 -12.23 30.79 2.39
N GLU A 279 -11.30 31.43 1.65
CA GLU A 279 -11.57 32.67 0.89
C GLU A 279 -12.57 32.50 -0.27
N LEU A 280 -12.68 31.30 -0.84
CA LEU A 280 -13.53 31.01 -2.00
C LEU A 280 -14.95 30.54 -1.61
N LEU A 281 -15.18 30.27 -0.31
CA LEU A 281 -16.47 29.83 0.24
C LEU A 281 -17.22 30.97 0.97
N GLU A 282 -16.63 32.17 1.05
CA GLU A 282 -17.27 33.43 1.49
C GLU A 282 -17.74 34.26 0.28
#